data_AF-A0A1Q7ZHH0-F1
#
_entry.id   AF-A0A1Q7ZHH0-F1
#
_cell.length_a   1.000
_cell.length_b   1.000
_cell.length_c   1.000
_cell.angle_alpha   90.00
_cell.angle_beta   90.00
_cell.angle_gamma   90.00
#
_symmetry.space_group_name_H-M   'P 1'
#
loop_
_entity.id
_entity.type
_entity.pdbx_description
1 polymer ?
#
loop_
_entity_poly.entity_id
_entity_poly.type
_entity_poly.pdbx_seq_one_letter_code
_entity_poly.pdbx_strand_id
1 'polypeptide(L)'
;MRKPSSLTFHERATLGWGKVRRFYLTHFRPAYVRESLARRVGSCDRTGACCNLMFTCPLLDRRSQPVRCTIHEFKPKVCRLFPIDERDLRDRDILSPDIPCGFSFIPREKFFGQDGAAARAAAGRLRVESIDLPRG
;
A
#
# COMPACT_ATOMS: atom_id res chain seq x y z
N MET A 1 16.45 6.45 0.82
CA MET A 1 15.34 6.93 -0.03
C MET A 1 15.84 7.95 -1.02
N ARG A 2 15.47 7.78 -2.30
CA ARG A 2 15.81 8.69 -3.39
C ARG A 2 15.05 10.01 -3.25
N LYS A 3 15.69 11.11 -3.62
CA LYS A 3 15.06 12.45 -3.62
C LYS A 3 14.15 12.55 -4.85
N PRO A 4 13.02 13.29 -4.79
CA PRO A 4 12.16 13.48 -5.95
C PRO A 4 12.89 14.09 -7.16
N SER A 5 13.92 14.92 -6.92
CA SER A 5 14.76 15.53 -7.95
C SER A 5 15.70 14.55 -8.66
N SER A 6 15.96 13.37 -8.10
CA SER A 6 16.83 12.35 -8.69
C SER A 6 16.05 11.26 -9.44
N LEU A 7 14.76 11.49 -9.72
CA LEU A 7 13.91 10.58 -10.48
C LEU A 7 13.89 11.00 -11.95
N THR A 8 13.97 10.03 -12.83
CA THR A 8 13.76 10.22 -14.27
C THR A 8 12.33 10.67 -14.56
N PHE A 9 12.12 11.24 -15.74
CA PHE A 9 10.77 11.61 -16.19
C PHE A 9 9.82 10.41 -16.21
N HIS A 10 10.28 9.26 -16.70
CA HIS A 10 9.52 8.02 -16.74
C HIS A 10 9.12 7.56 -15.32
N GLU A 11 10.06 7.54 -14.38
CA GLU A 11 9.76 7.18 -12.98
C GLU A 11 8.73 8.13 -12.37
N ARG A 12 8.85 9.44 -12.59
CA ARG A 12 7.86 10.42 -12.10
C ARG A 12 6.47 10.16 -12.70
N ALA A 13 6.41 9.84 -13.99
CA ALA A 13 5.15 9.47 -14.66
C ALA A 13 4.57 8.17 -14.08
N THR A 14 5.40 7.15 -13.84
CA THR A 14 4.98 5.89 -13.18
C THR A 14 4.41 6.16 -11.79
N LEU A 15 5.10 6.92 -10.95
CA LEU A 15 4.62 7.25 -9.60
C LEU A 15 3.32 8.07 -9.60
N GLY A 16 3.20 9.00 -10.55
CA GLY A 16 1.98 9.79 -10.75
C GLY A 16 0.80 8.93 -11.18
N TRP A 17 1.01 8.06 -12.15
CA TRP A 17 0.01 7.09 -12.57
C TRP A 17 -0.38 6.15 -11.42
N GLY A 18 0.59 5.69 -10.63
CA GLY A 18 0.35 4.90 -9.43
C GLY A 18 -0.60 5.58 -8.45
N LYS A 19 -0.48 6.91 -8.27
CA LYS A 19 -1.37 7.69 -7.41
C LYS A 19 -2.80 7.73 -7.94
N VAL A 20 -2.97 7.98 -9.24
CA VAL A 20 -4.29 7.96 -9.92
C VAL A 20 -4.90 6.56 -9.83
N ARG A 21 -4.12 5.52 -10.13
CA ARG A 21 -4.55 4.12 -10.04
C ARG A 21 -5.03 3.77 -8.64
N ARG A 22 -4.26 4.08 -7.59
CA ARG A 22 -4.66 3.82 -6.20
C ARG A 22 -5.97 4.53 -5.86
N PHE A 23 -6.09 5.81 -6.20
CA PHE A 23 -7.33 6.55 -5.99
C PHE A 23 -8.51 5.89 -6.70
N TYR A 24 -8.37 5.51 -7.97
CA TYR A 24 -9.42 4.83 -8.71
C TYR A 24 -9.81 3.49 -8.07
N LEU A 25 -8.83 2.65 -7.74
CA LEU A 25 -9.07 1.32 -7.17
C LEU A 25 -9.81 1.40 -5.83
N THR A 26 -9.41 2.31 -4.94
CA THR A 26 -10.02 2.45 -3.61
C THR A 26 -11.47 2.93 -3.65
N HIS A 27 -11.88 3.65 -4.70
CA HIS A 27 -13.24 4.20 -4.80
C HIS A 27 -14.15 3.38 -5.72
N PHE A 28 -13.63 2.89 -6.84
CA PHE A 28 -14.44 2.28 -7.91
C PHE A 28 -14.27 0.76 -8.03
N ARG A 29 -13.23 0.16 -7.41
CA ARG A 29 -12.96 -1.29 -7.53
C ARG A 29 -12.79 -1.97 -6.15
N PRO A 30 -13.75 -1.82 -5.21
CA PRO A 30 -13.61 -2.36 -3.85
C PRO A 30 -13.47 -3.88 -3.81
N ALA A 31 -14.08 -4.62 -4.74
CA ALA A 31 -13.92 -6.07 -4.84
C ALA A 31 -12.47 -6.48 -5.16
N TYR A 32 -11.83 -5.78 -6.10
CA TYR A 32 -10.42 -6.00 -6.43
C TYR A 32 -9.51 -5.69 -5.24
N VAL A 33 -9.80 -4.59 -4.55
CA VAL A 33 -9.05 -4.19 -3.35
C VAL A 33 -9.20 -5.25 -2.26
N ARG A 34 -10.41 -5.71 -1.94
CA ARG A 34 -10.63 -6.77 -0.94
C ARG A 34 -9.86 -8.04 -1.27
N GLU A 35 -9.93 -8.48 -2.52
CA GLU A 35 -9.22 -9.67 -2.96
C GLU A 35 -7.71 -9.51 -2.85
N SER A 36 -7.17 -8.36 -3.27
CA SER A 36 -5.73 -8.10 -3.18
C SER A 36 -5.27 -7.99 -1.73
N LEU A 37 -6.06 -7.36 -0.86
CA LEU A 37 -5.78 -7.28 0.57
C LEU A 37 -5.92 -8.62 1.30
N ALA A 38 -6.77 -9.53 0.82
CA ALA A 38 -6.84 -10.90 1.34
C ALA A 38 -5.57 -11.71 1.03
N ARG A 39 -4.88 -11.37 -0.06
CA ARG A 39 -3.58 -11.95 -0.43
C ARG A 39 -2.39 -11.25 0.24
N ARG A 40 -2.62 -10.08 0.86
CA ARG A 40 -1.58 -9.27 1.48
C ARG A 40 -1.21 -9.87 2.83
N VAL A 41 0.07 -10.16 3.00
CA VAL A 41 0.63 -10.71 4.23
C VAL A 41 1.75 -9.79 4.76
N GLY A 42 2.10 -9.96 6.03
CA GLY A 42 3.06 -9.11 6.72
C GLY A 42 2.43 -7.89 7.38
N SER A 43 3.25 -6.89 7.72
CA SER A 43 2.82 -5.71 8.48
C SER A 43 3.62 -4.46 8.10
N CYS A 44 3.15 -3.30 8.56
CA CYS A 44 3.83 -2.03 8.26
C CYS A 44 5.03 -1.78 9.18
N ASP A 45 6.24 -1.85 8.62
CA ASP A 45 7.50 -1.56 9.33
C ASP A 45 7.77 -0.07 9.56
N ARG A 46 6.81 0.81 9.22
CA ARG A 46 6.91 2.26 9.40
C ARG A 46 8.17 2.87 8.77
N THR A 47 8.54 2.40 7.57
CA THR A 47 9.71 2.93 6.83
C THR A 47 9.50 4.35 6.29
N GLY A 48 8.25 4.81 6.17
CA GLY A 48 7.90 6.12 5.60
C GLY A 48 8.05 6.24 4.08
N ALA A 49 8.45 5.17 3.38
CA ALA A 49 8.64 5.19 1.93
C ALA A 49 7.33 5.48 1.16
N CYS A 50 6.22 4.88 1.57
CA CYS A 50 4.91 5.12 0.97
C CYS A 50 4.41 6.57 1.16
N CYS A 51 4.81 7.23 2.26
CA CYS A 51 4.52 8.63 2.51
C CYS A 51 5.31 9.60 1.62
N ASN A 52 6.23 9.09 0.79
CA ASN A 52 7.03 9.88 -0.15
C ASN A 52 6.78 9.51 -1.62
N LEU A 53 5.79 8.65 -1.88
CA LEU A 53 5.33 8.34 -3.23
C LEU A 53 4.90 9.61 -3.96
N MET A 54 5.71 10.01 -4.97
CA MET A 54 5.58 11.22 -5.80
C MET A 54 5.89 12.53 -5.09
N PHE A 55 5.38 12.75 -3.87
CA PHE A 55 5.68 13.91 -3.05
C PHE A 55 5.84 13.50 -1.58
N THR A 56 6.57 14.33 -0.82
CA THR A 56 6.69 14.15 0.63
C THR A 56 5.39 14.53 1.31
N CYS A 57 4.74 13.58 1.99
CA CYS A 57 3.55 13.84 2.80
C CYS A 57 3.89 14.81 3.95
N PRO A 58 3.16 15.93 4.10
CA PRO A 58 3.40 16.88 5.17
C PRO A 58 3.03 16.35 6.56
N LEU A 59 2.27 15.25 6.63
CA LEU A 59 1.78 14.62 7.86
C LEU A 59 2.70 13.49 8.36
N LEU A 60 3.86 13.33 7.75
CA LEU A 60 4.90 12.39 8.19
C LEU A 60 5.81 13.11 9.20
N ASP A 61 5.74 12.70 10.47
CA ASP A 61 6.71 13.08 11.48
C ASP A 61 8.00 12.27 11.32
N ARG A 62 9.06 12.98 10.96
CA ARG A 62 10.41 12.45 10.80
C ARG A 62 11.30 12.61 12.03
N ARG A 63 10.84 13.35 13.05
CA ARG A 63 11.59 13.55 14.29
C ARG A 63 11.51 12.32 15.19
N SER A 64 10.45 11.54 15.07
CA SER A 64 10.30 10.25 15.75
C SER A 64 11.08 9.12 15.06
N GLN A 65 11.62 8.20 15.87
CA GLN A 65 12.19 6.93 15.42
C GLN A 65 11.47 5.77 16.13
N PRO A 66 10.77 4.86 15.41
CA PRO A 66 10.50 4.90 13.96
C PRO A 66 9.58 6.07 13.57
N VAL A 67 9.62 6.48 12.29
CA VAL A 67 8.81 7.60 11.78
C VAL A 67 7.32 7.34 11.95
N ARG A 68 6.55 8.40 12.21
CA ARG A 68 5.13 8.29 12.52
C ARG A 68 4.28 9.17 11.61
N CYS A 69 3.06 8.71 11.34
CA CYS A 69 2.03 9.53 10.71
C CYS A 69 1.28 10.27 11.81
N THR A 70 1.20 11.60 11.75
CA THR A 70 0.55 12.41 12.79
C THR A 70 -0.96 12.21 12.84
N ILE A 71 -1.57 11.79 11.73
CA ILE A 71 -3.00 11.49 11.60
C ILE A 71 -3.26 9.99 11.46
N HIS A 72 -2.50 9.14 12.17
CA HIS A 72 -2.53 7.70 11.94
C HIS A 72 -3.95 7.10 12.01
N GLU A 73 -4.77 7.58 12.94
CA GLU A 73 -6.15 7.14 13.16
C GLU A 73 -7.11 7.59 12.05
N PHE A 74 -6.85 8.77 11.47
CA PHE A 74 -7.69 9.41 10.44
C PHE A 74 -7.13 9.27 9.03
N LYS A 75 -6.24 8.29 8.80
CA LYS A 75 -5.63 8.07 7.48
C LYS A 75 -6.70 7.97 6.40
N PRO A 76 -6.54 8.72 5.29
CA PRO A 76 -7.36 8.55 4.10
C PRO A 76 -7.32 7.10 3.60
N LYS A 77 -8.41 6.65 2.95
CA LYS A 77 -8.52 5.28 2.40
C LYS A 77 -7.29 4.89 1.56
N VAL A 78 -6.82 5.78 0.70
CA VAL A 78 -5.64 5.55 -0.17
C VAL A 78 -4.35 5.26 0.62
N CYS A 79 -4.17 5.85 1.80
CA CYS A 79 -3.00 5.63 2.65
C CYS A 79 -3.16 4.35 3.49
N ARG A 80 -4.37 4.07 3.95
CA ARG A 80 -4.71 2.91 4.78
C ARG A 80 -4.61 1.60 4.00
N LEU A 81 -5.06 1.62 2.75
CA LEU A 81 -5.11 0.43 1.91
C LEU A 81 -3.80 0.17 1.17
N PHE A 82 -2.79 1.02 1.36
CA PHE A 82 -1.47 0.83 0.78
C PHE A 82 -0.68 -0.26 1.53
N PRO A 83 0.05 -1.15 0.83
CA PRO A 83 -0.03 -1.39 -0.61
C PRO A 83 -1.33 -2.14 -0.95
N ILE A 84 -1.96 -1.78 -2.08
CA ILE A 84 -3.17 -2.45 -2.57
C ILE A 84 -2.80 -3.75 -3.26
N ASP A 85 -1.76 -3.74 -4.08
CA ASP A 85 -1.27 -4.88 -4.85
C ASP A 85 0.25 -4.79 -5.07
N GLU A 86 0.82 -5.74 -5.81
CA GLU A 86 2.24 -5.84 -6.11
C GLU A 86 2.79 -4.65 -6.92
N ARG A 87 1.94 -3.92 -7.67
CA ARG A 87 2.36 -2.71 -8.40
C ARG A 87 2.70 -1.58 -7.44
N ASP A 88 1.98 -1.48 -6.32
CA ASP A 88 2.27 -0.47 -5.31
C ASP A 88 3.63 -0.72 -4.64
N LEU A 89 4.03 -1.98 -4.47
CA LEU A 89 5.37 -2.32 -3.99
C LEU A 89 6.42 -1.90 -5.02
N ARG A 90 6.23 -2.21 -6.30
CA ARG A 90 7.14 -1.78 -7.37
C ARG A 90 7.28 -0.25 -7.46
N ASP A 91 6.17 0.49 -7.39
CA ASP A 91 6.18 1.95 -7.34
C ASP A 91 7.02 2.46 -6.16
N ARG A 92 6.84 1.83 -4.98
CA ARG A 92 7.55 2.21 -3.76
C ARG A 92 9.03 1.86 -3.83
N ASP A 93 9.40 0.78 -4.50
CA ASP A 93 10.79 0.34 -4.64
C ASP A 93 11.59 1.24 -5.60
N ILE A 94 10.92 1.92 -6.55
CA ILE A 94 11.56 3.01 -7.32
C ILE A 94 12.15 4.07 -6.38
N LEU A 95 11.48 4.38 -5.27
CA LEU A 95 11.90 5.40 -4.30
C LEU A 95 12.85 4.89 -3.23
N SER A 96 12.74 3.63 -2.84
CA SER A 96 13.47 3.09 -1.70
C SER A 96 13.96 1.66 -1.93
N PRO A 97 14.76 1.42 -2.98
CA PRO A 97 15.14 0.07 -3.41
C PRO A 97 15.87 -0.72 -2.30
N ASP A 98 16.62 -0.04 -1.44
CA ASP A 98 17.50 -0.67 -0.44
C ASP A 98 16.78 -1.08 0.86
N ILE A 99 15.56 -0.60 1.06
CA ILE A 99 14.78 -0.89 2.26
C ILE A 99 13.55 -1.64 1.78
N PRO A 100 13.31 -2.92 2.13
CA PRO A 100 12.10 -3.60 1.69
C PRO A 100 10.85 -3.07 2.39
N CYS A 101 9.67 -3.39 1.85
CA CYS A 101 8.40 -3.20 2.55
C CYS A 101 8.08 -4.45 3.38
N GLY A 102 7.62 -4.28 4.62
CA GLY A 102 7.14 -5.39 5.45
C GLY A 102 5.86 -6.09 4.96
N PHE A 103 5.24 -5.59 3.89
CA PHE A 103 4.14 -6.25 3.21
C PHE A 103 4.62 -7.01 1.97
N SER A 104 4.02 -8.17 1.73
CA SER A 104 4.15 -8.93 0.49
C SER A 104 2.80 -9.52 0.08
N PHE A 105 2.73 -10.13 -1.10
CA PHE A 105 1.49 -10.71 -1.62
C PHE A 105 1.69 -12.16 -2.02
N ILE A 106 0.74 -13.01 -1.64
CA ILE A 106 0.64 -14.38 -2.14
C ILE A 106 0.25 -14.31 -3.63
N PRO A 107 0.98 -14.97 -4.55
CA PRO A 107 0.62 -15.03 -5.95
C PRO A 107 -0.82 -15.51 -6.15
N ARG A 108 -1.53 -14.89 -7.10
CA ARG A 108 -2.96 -15.12 -7.32
C ARG A 108 -3.26 -16.61 -7.58
N GLU A 109 -2.41 -17.26 -8.36
CA GLU A 109 -2.51 -18.66 -8.75
C GLU A 109 -2.41 -19.58 -7.53
N LYS A 110 -1.48 -19.27 -6.61
CA LYS A 110 -1.31 -20.02 -5.36
C LYS A 110 -2.47 -19.78 -4.40
N PHE A 111 -2.91 -18.53 -4.28
CA PHE A 111 -4.00 -18.15 -3.39
C PHE A 111 -5.33 -18.82 -3.77
N PHE A 112 -5.63 -18.93 -5.06
CA PHE A 112 -6.85 -19.61 -5.53
C PHE A 112 -6.68 -21.10 -5.78
N GLY A 113 -5.45 -21.58 -6.00
CA GLY A 113 -5.16 -22.98 -6.30
C GLY A 113 -5.16 -23.90 -5.07
N GLN A 114 -4.97 -23.37 -3.86
CA GLN A 114 -4.96 -24.19 -2.64
C GLN A 114 -6.37 -24.43 -2.07
N ASP A 115 -7.26 -23.42 -2.09
CA ASP A 115 -8.67 -23.54 -1.65
C ASP A 115 -9.52 -22.37 -2.21
N GLY A 116 -9.79 -22.36 -3.52
CA GLY A 116 -10.44 -21.22 -4.19
C GLY A 116 -11.77 -20.75 -3.57
N ALA A 117 -12.53 -21.65 -2.94
CA ALA A 117 -13.75 -21.30 -2.21
C ALA A 117 -13.46 -20.59 -0.86
N ALA A 118 -12.51 -21.10 -0.07
CA ALA A 118 -12.11 -20.48 1.19
C ALA A 118 -11.43 -19.12 0.97
N ALA A 119 -10.60 -19.01 -0.07
CA ALA A 119 -9.98 -17.77 -0.51
C ALA A 119 -11.01 -16.69 -0.90
N ARG A 120 -12.04 -17.07 -1.67
CA ARG A 120 -13.16 -16.18 -2.02
C ARG A 120 -13.98 -15.79 -0.79
N ALA A 121 -14.21 -16.73 0.13
CA ALA A 121 -14.90 -16.44 1.39
C ALA A 121 -14.10 -15.47 2.28
N ALA A 122 -12.78 -15.65 2.40
CA ALA A 122 -11.90 -14.74 3.13
C ALA A 122 -11.92 -13.31 2.55
N ALA A 123 -11.82 -13.17 1.23
CA ALA A 123 -11.98 -11.88 0.55
C ALA A 123 -13.39 -11.29 0.70
N GLY A 124 -14.42 -12.13 0.80
CA GLY A 124 -15.79 -11.73 1.05
C GLY A 124 -16.01 -11.14 2.45
N ARG A 125 -15.32 -11.66 3.46
CA ARG A 125 -15.41 -11.22 4.87
C ARG A 125 -14.60 -9.96 5.17
N LEU A 126 -13.68 -9.59 4.28
CA LEU A 126 -12.75 -8.48 4.49
C LEU A 126 -13.47 -7.13 4.35
N ARG A 127 -13.63 -6.41 5.47
CA ARG A 127 -14.16 -5.04 5.48
C ARG A 127 -13.04 -4.03 5.27
N VAL A 128 -12.99 -3.45 4.07
CA VAL A 128 -11.94 -2.50 3.65
C VAL A 128 -11.84 -1.31 4.61
N GLU A 129 -12.97 -0.91 5.18
CA GLU A 129 -13.10 0.21 6.09
C GLU A 129 -12.33 0.01 7.41
N SER A 130 -12.16 -1.25 7.86
CA SER A 130 -11.54 -1.57 9.15
C SER A 130 -10.09 -2.03 9.08
N ILE A 131 -9.52 -2.16 7.89
CA ILE A 131 -8.14 -2.64 7.71
C ILE A 131 -7.15 -1.61 8.25
N ASP A 132 -6.17 -2.05 9.03
CA ASP A 132 -5.10 -1.22 9.60
C ASP A 132 -5.59 -0.01 10.43
N LEU A 133 -6.84 -0.05 10.93
CA LEU A 133 -7.29 0.82 12.02
C LEU A 133 -6.81 0.23 13.37
N PRO A 134 -6.44 1.07 14.35
CA PRO A 134 -6.31 0.58 15.71
C PRO A 134 -7.62 -0.10 16.11
N ARG A 135 -7.53 -1.34 16.63
CA ARG A 135 -8.67 -1.95 17.31
C ARG A 135 -8.87 -1.13 18.58
N GLY A 136 -10.01 -0.42 18.66
CA GLY A 136 -10.42 0.27 19.87
C GLY A 136 -10.60 -0.69 21.04
#